data_AF-K1RYK3-F1
#
_entry.id   AF-K1RYK3-F1
#
_cell.length_a   1.000
_cell.length_b   1.000
_cell.length_c   1.000
_cell.angle_alpha   90.00
_cell.angle_beta   90.00
_cell.angle_gamma   90.00
#
_symmetry.space_group_name_H-M   'P 1'
#
loop_
_entity.id
_entity.type
_entity.pdbx_description
1 polymer ?
#
loop_
_entity_poly.entity_id
_entity_poly.type
_entity_poly.pdbx_seq_one_letter_code
_entity_poly.pdbx_strand_id
1 'polypeptide(L)'
;MLVNLTMSEDTPLDDAEKVMQLLTQSASKDVQVIHGVDFDSDLKDEMVITVIATCFKDSEGHSMITSDEAVAKTVLASTPTEDTGSEKSADSSFSESLIFPETPANAGESGDDDPFTELSALLNNRGN
;
A
#
# COMPACT_ATOMS: atom_id res chain seq x y z
N MET A 1 -6.02 10.08 -1.78
CA MET A 1 -4.70 9.46 -1.54
C MET A 1 -4.73 8.75 -0.20
N LEU A 2 -4.30 7.50 -0.15
CA LEU A 2 -4.17 6.73 1.08
C LEU A 2 -2.68 6.52 1.38
N VAL A 3 -2.29 6.75 2.63
CA VAL A 3 -0.91 6.62 3.10
C VAL A 3 -0.89 5.73 4.35
N ASN A 4 0.05 4.79 4.42
CA ASN A 4 0.36 4.06 5.65
C ASN A 4 1.82 4.30 6.02
N LEU A 5 2.07 4.66 7.28
CA LEU A 5 3.40 4.84 7.84
C LEU A 5 3.62 3.69 8.83
N THR A 6 4.59 2.84 8.57
CA THR A 6 5.03 1.83 9.54
C THR A 6 6.40 2.24 10.05
N MET A 7 6.54 2.37 11.37
CA MET A 7 7.76 2.87 12.00
C MET A 7 7.98 2.19 13.35
N SER A 8 9.20 2.28 13.87
CA SER A 8 9.46 1.88 15.25
C SER A 8 8.89 2.87 16.25
N GLU A 9 8.59 2.40 17.46
CA GLU A 9 8.23 3.29 18.59
C GLU A 9 9.36 4.25 18.95
N ASP A 10 10.60 3.87 18.64
CA ASP A 10 11.81 4.68 18.88
C ASP A 10 11.97 5.82 17.85
N THR A 11 11.20 5.80 16.75
CA THR A 11 11.30 6.83 15.71
C THR A 11 10.56 8.11 16.15
N PRO A 12 11.17 9.30 16.01
CA PRO A 12 10.56 10.55 16.43
C PRO A 12 9.31 10.89 15.60
N LEU A 13 8.28 11.38 16.29
CA LEU A 13 7.03 11.82 15.65
C LEU A 13 7.25 12.95 14.63
N ASP A 14 8.23 13.83 14.89
CA ASP A 14 8.58 14.94 14.00
C ASP A 14 8.91 14.48 12.57
N ASP A 15 9.53 13.30 12.42
CA ASP A 15 9.88 12.76 11.11
C ASP A 15 8.63 12.27 10.36
N ALA A 16 7.71 11.60 11.07
CA ALA A 16 6.43 11.18 10.50
C ALA A 16 5.58 12.38 10.04
N GLU A 17 5.54 13.46 10.83
CA GLU A 17 4.85 14.69 10.47
C GLU A 17 5.46 15.36 9.24
N LYS A 18 6.80 15.42 9.18
CA LYS A 18 7.52 16.01 8.04
C LYS A 18 7.27 15.24 6.75
N VAL A 19 7.29 13.91 6.80
CA VAL A 19 6.93 13.05 5.68
C VAL A 19 5.50 13.32 5.23
N MET A 20 4.55 13.38 6.16
CA MET A 20 3.16 13.65 5.80
C MET A 20 2.96 15.05 5.21
N GLN A 21 3.68 16.04 5.72
CA GLN A 21 3.66 17.38 5.16
C GLN A 21 4.16 17.37 3.71
N LEU A 22 5.25 16.65 3.43
CA LEU A 22 5.82 16.54 2.08
C LEU A 22 4.85 15.83 1.12
N LEU A 23 4.23 14.74 1.54
CA LEU A 23 3.25 14.00 0.73
C LEU A 23 2.02 14.85 0.42
N THR A 24 1.51 15.57 1.42
CA THR A 24 0.34 16.46 1.24
C THR A 24 0.65 17.65 0.35
N GLN A 25 1.86 18.23 0.47
CA GLN A 25 2.32 19.32 -0.41
C GLN A 25 2.53 18.86 -1.85
N SER A 26 2.94 17.61 -2.04
CA SER A 26 3.13 17.00 -3.36
C SER A 26 1.80 16.62 -4.02
N ALA A 27 0.74 16.45 -3.23
CA ALA A 27 -0.60 16.17 -3.73
C ALA A 27 -1.29 17.43 -4.27
N SER A 28 -2.28 17.24 -5.15
CA SER A 28 -3.14 18.34 -5.61
C SER A 28 -4.03 18.86 -4.48
N LYS A 29 -4.33 20.16 -4.47
CA LYS A 29 -5.14 20.82 -3.41
C LYS A 29 -6.54 20.24 -3.20
N ASP A 30 -7.08 19.57 -4.21
CA ASP A 30 -8.41 18.96 -4.19
C ASP A 30 -8.38 17.48 -3.72
N VAL A 31 -7.19 16.93 -3.45
CA VAL A 31 -7.03 15.55 -3.02
C VAL A 31 -7.26 15.44 -1.53
N GLN A 32 -8.20 14.58 -1.14
CA GLN A 32 -8.33 14.15 0.24
C GLN A 32 -7.23 13.14 0.56
N VAL A 33 -6.57 13.35 1.70
CA VAL A 33 -5.52 12.48 2.22
C VAL A 33 -6.04 11.75 3.43
N ILE A 34 -5.92 10.42 3.40
CA ILE A 34 -6.21 9.54 4.52
C ILE A 34 -4.89 8.89 4.90
N HIS A 35 -4.52 8.95 6.18
CA HIS A 35 -3.28 8.38 6.67
C HIS A 35 -3.51 7.45 7.86
N GLY A 36 -2.79 6.32 7.86
CA GLY A 36 -2.64 5.42 9.00
C GLY A 36 -1.21 5.43 9.50
N VAL A 37 -1.04 5.12 10.78
CA VAL A 37 0.26 4.90 11.41
C VAL A 37 0.20 3.54 12.10
N ASP A 38 1.23 2.75 11.88
CA ASP A 38 1.41 1.43 12.45
C ASP A 38 2.81 1.33 13.06
N PHE A 39 2.94 0.50 14.11
CA PHE A 39 4.19 0.36 14.84
C PHE A 39 4.74 -1.05 14.71
N ASP A 40 5.99 -1.15 14.30
CA ASP A 40 6.72 -2.41 14.17
C ASP A 40 8.07 -2.29 14.91
N SER A 41 8.25 -3.10 15.95
CA SER A 41 9.46 -3.11 16.77
C SER A 41 10.68 -3.72 16.07
N ASP A 42 10.47 -4.47 14.99
CA ASP A 42 11.56 -5.03 14.20
C ASP A 42 12.19 -3.97 13.29
N LEU A 43 11.40 -2.93 12.93
CA LEU A 43 11.92 -1.70 12.38
C LEU A 43 12.67 -0.96 13.51
N LYS A 44 13.92 -0.58 13.25
CA LYS A 44 14.74 0.22 14.17
C LYS A 44 14.56 1.71 13.86
N ASP A 45 15.59 2.37 13.34
CA ASP A 45 15.51 3.72 12.79
C ASP A 45 14.96 3.73 11.35
N GLU A 46 14.20 2.69 10.96
CA GLU A 46 13.64 2.55 9.62
C GLU A 46 12.15 2.89 9.61
N MET A 47 11.73 3.58 8.56
CA MET A 47 10.35 4.00 8.34
C MET A 47 9.90 3.53 6.96
N VAL A 48 8.85 2.72 6.91
CA VAL A 48 8.25 2.23 5.67
C VAL A 48 7.00 3.02 5.37
N ILE A 49 6.96 3.62 4.17
CA ILE A 49 5.84 4.45 3.72
C ILE A 49 5.19 3.78 2.52
N THR A 50 3.92 3.43 2.65
CA THR A 50 3.11 2.90 1.56
C THR A 50 2.12 3.96 1.08
N VAL A 51 2.15 4.32 -0.20
CA VAL A 51 1.28 5.33 -0.80
C VAL A 51 0.43 4.73 -1.91
N ILE A 52 -0.88 4.92 -1.79
CA ILE A 52 -1.85 4.57 -2.83
C ILE A 52 -2.45 5.88 -3.35
N ALA A 53 -2.01 6.27 -4.55
CA ALA A 53 -2.51 7.44 -5.27
C ALA A 53 -3.55 7.00 -6.32
N THR A 54 -4.75 7.55 -6.21
CA THR A 54 -5.89 7.24 -7.09
C THR A 54 -6.48 8.53 -7.66
N CYS A 55 -7.34 8.40 -8.68
CA CYS A 55 -8.02 9.52 -9.32
C CYS A 55 -7.07 10.55 -9.95
N PHE A 56 -6.04 10.09 -10.66
CA PHE A 56 -5.24 10.96 -11.52
C PHE A 56 -6.12 11.61 -12.59
N LYS A 57 -5.91 12.89 -12.82
CA LYS A 57 -6.59 13.67 -13.87
C LYS A 57 -5.55 14.14 -14.89
N ASP A 58 -5.94 14.15 -16.16
CA ASP A 58 -5.16 14.77 -17.23
C ASP A 58 -5.17 16.31 -17.11
N SER A 59 -4.38 17.03 -17.93
CA SER A 59 -4.32 18.50 -17.93
C SER A 59 -5.68 19.17 -18.17
N GLU A 60 -6.58 18.48 -18.86
CA GLU A 60 -7.96 18.92 -19.13
C GLU A 60 -8.95 18.51 -18.01
N GLY A 61 -8.47 17.90 -16.92
CA GLY A 61 -9.29 17.52 -15.76
C GLY A 61 -10.05 16.18 -15.90
N HIS A 62 -9.87 15.48 -17.01
CA HIS A 62 -10.48 14.16 -17.24
C HIS A 62 -9.77 13.07 -16.42
N SER A 63 -10.53 12.16 -15.81
CA SER A 63 -9.96 11.03 -15.07
C SER A 63 -9.12 10.15 -16.01
N MET A 64 -7.86 9.97 -15.67
CA MET A 64 -6.96 9.11 -16.42
C MET A 64 -7.19 7.67 -15.94
N ILE A 65 -7.68 6.81 -16.85
CA ILE A 65 -7.73 5.37 -16.62
C ILE A 65 -6.34 4.80 -16.93
N THR A 66 -5.60 4.42 -15.90
CA THR A 66 -4.35 3.69 -16.08
C THR A 66 -4.69 2.21 -16.22
N SER A 67 -4.72 1.70 -17.46
CA SER A 67 -4.70 0.25 -17.69
C SER A 67 -3.37 -0.31 -17.17
N ASP A 68 -3.41 -1.47 -16.50
CA ASP A 68 -2.29 -2.14 -15.81
C ASP A 68 -1.00 -2.25 -16.67
N GLU A 69 -1.15 -2.31 -17.99
CA GLU A 69 -0.06 -2.44 -18.96
C GLU A 69 0.85 -1.20 -19.08
N ALA A 70 0.38 -0.01 -18.68
CA ALA A 70 1.15 1.23 -18.84
C ALA A 70 2.14 1.52 -17.69
N VAL A 71 1.92 0.94 -16.50
CA VAL A 71 2.71 1.23 -15.28
C VAL A 71 4.05 0.49 -15.29
N ALA A 72 4.10 -0.72 -15.86
CA ALA A 72 5.31 -1.54 -15.91
C ALA A 72 6.45 -0.93 -16.75
N LYS A 73 6.14 -0.02 -17.69
CA LYS A 73 7.14 0.55 -18.61
C LYS A 73 7.92 1.74 -18.03
N THR A 74 7.34 2.48 -17.09
CA THR A 74 7.96 3.70 -16.56
C THR A 74 8.93 3.42 -15.41
N VAL A 75 8.73 2.34 -14.64
CA VAL A 75 9.62 1.95 -13.53
C VAL A 75 11.00 1.46 -14.03
N LEU A 76 11.11 0.99 -15.28
CA LEU A 76 12.36 0.50 -15.87
C LEU A 76 13.27 1.60 -16.46
N ALA A 77 12.82 2.86 -16.48
CA ALA A 77 13.52 3.95 -17.20
C ALA A 77 14.16 5.02 -16.29
N SER A 78 14.14 4.85 -14.96
CA SER A 78 14.76 5.81 -14.04
C SER A 78 15.68 5.09 -13.06
N THR A 79 16.76 4.52 -13.59
CA THR A 79 17.97 4.26 -12.81
C THR A 79 18.88 5.51 -12.90
N PRO A 80 19.27 6.13 -11.77
CA PRO A 80 20.33 7.13 -11.78
C PRO A 80 21.64 6.47 -12.21
N THR A 81 22.24 7.01 -13.27
CA THR A 81 23.56 6.63 -13.77
C THR A 81 24.63 7.19 -12.86
N GLU A 82 25.31 6.33 -12.08
CA GLU A 82 26.68 6.61 -11.63
C GLU A 82 27.66 5.71 -12.40
N ASP A 83 28.55 6.39 -13.11
CA ASP A 83 29.71 5.91 -13.83
C ASP A 83 30.80 5.47 -12.83
N THR A 84 31.12 4.17 -12.77
CA THR A 84 32.45 3.63 -12.44
C THR A 84 32.49 2.14 -12.84
N GLY A 85 33.58 1.72 -13.47
CA GLY A 85 33.63 0.53 -14.32
C GLY A 85 33.84 -0.84 -13.67
N SER A 86 33.87 -1.82 -14.58
CA SER A 86 34.37 -3.20 -14.51
C SER A 86 33.47 -4.32 -13.93
N GLU A 87 32.92 -5.06 -14.90
CA GLU A 87 32.86 -6.53 -15.03
C GLU A 87 32.27 -7.41 -13.90
N LYS A 88 31.14 -8.08 -14.19
CA LYS A 88 31.04 -9.54 -14.41
C LYS A 88 29.58 -10.03 -14.45
N SER A 89 29.27 -10.83 -15.46
CA SER A 89 28.00 -11.56 -15.64
C SER A 89 27.66 -12.48 -14.47
N ALA A 90 26.39 -12.52 -14.05
CA ALA A 90 25.67 -13.74 -13.67
C ALA A 90 24.17 -13.45 -13.40
N ASP A 91 23.35 -13.93 -14.34
CA ASP A 91 22.09 -14.66 -14.17
C ASP A 91 21.06 -14.20 -13.11
N SER A 92 19.95 -13.70 -13.63
CA SER A 92 18.71 -13.39 -12.94
C SER A 92 17.90 -14.66 -12.65
N SER A 93 17.75 -15.04 -11.38
CA SER A 93 16.60 -15.85 -10.96
C SER A 93 16.38 -15.72 -9.45
N PHE A 94 15.54 -14.77 -9.06
CA PHE A 94 14.83 -14.83 -7.79
C PHE A 94 13.34 -14.87 -8.11
N SER A 95 12.84 -16.07 -8.38
CA SER A 95 11.42 -16.38 -8.18
C SER A 95 11.20 -16.58 -6.68
N GLU A 96 11.03 -15.48 -5.95
CA GLU A 96 10.58 -15.56 -4.56
C GLU A 96 9.07 -15.82 -4.58
N SER A 97 8.71 -17.07 -4.30
CA SER A 97 7.34 -17.50 -4.10
C SER A 97 6.79 -16.78 -2.86
N LEU A 98 5.77 -15.94 -3.07
CA LEU A 98 5.01 -15.31 -1.98
C LEU A 98 4.30 -16.40 -1.17
N ILE A 99 4.90 -16.79 -0.05
CA ILE A 99 4.26 -17.63 0.95
C ILE A 99 3.43 -16.71 1.83
N PHE A 100 2.12 -16.73 1.63
CA PHE A 100 1.17 -16.09 2.54
C PHE A 100 1.12 -16.92 3.83
N PRO A 101 1.12 -16.30 5.02
CA PRO A 101 0.87 -17.05 6.25
C PRO A 101 -0.52 -17.67 6.17
N GLU A 102 -0.58 -18.99 6.29
CA GLU A 102 -1.82 -19.72 6.47
C GLU A 102 -2.38 -19.33 7.84
N THR A 103 -3.40 -18.46 7.83
CA THR A 103 -4.24 -18.22 9.01
C THR A 103 -4.62 -19.57 9.60
N PRO A 104 -4.44 -19.82 10.91
CA PRO A 104 -4.97 -21.02 11.53
C PRO A 104 -6.49 -21.00 11.37
N ALA A 105 -6.96 -21.75 10.38
CA ALA A 105 -8.34 -22.10 10.17
C ALA A 105 -8.76 -23.06 11.29
N ASN A 106 -9.06 -22.51 12.47
CA ASN A 106 -9.94 -23.17 13.43
C ASN A 106 -10.55 -22.18 14.41
N ALA A 107 -11.51 -21.40 13.93
CA ALA A 107 -12.59 -20.87 14.75
C ALA A 107 -13.86 -21.07 13.94
N GLY A 108 -14.74 -21.96 14.40
CA GLY A 108 -15.96 -22.29 13.69
C GLY A 108 -16.64 -23.51 14.27
N GLU A 109 -16.91 -23.46 15.58
CA GLU A 109 -17.96 -24.25 16.19
C GLU A 109 -19.24 -24.01 15.39
N SER A 110 -19.84 -25.08 14.86
CA SER A 110 -21.08 -25.03 14.08
C SER A 110 -22.24 -24.69 15.00
N GLY A 111 -22.38 -23.40 15.32
CA GLY A 111 -23.55 -22.83 15.95
C GLY A 111 -24.26 -21.94 14.94
N ASP A 112 -25.59 -21.94 14.94
CA ASP A 112 -26.45 -21.07 14.12
C ASP A 112 -26.18 -19.55 14.34
N ASP A 113 -25.22 -19.18 15.18
CA ASP A 113 -24.78 -17.83 15.53
C ASP A 113 -23.52 -17.38 14.74
N ASP A 114 -23.26 -17.95 13.56
CA ASP A 114 -22.23 -17.41 12.67
C ASP A 114 -22.59 -15.96 12.30
N PRO A 115 -21.70 -14.97 12.52
CA PRO A 115 -21.99 -13.55 12.28
C PRO A 115 -22.32 -13.28 10.81
N PHE A 116 -21.89 -14.15 9.90
CA PHE A 116 -22.23 -14.09 8.49
C PHE A 116 -23.68 -14.51 8.22
N THR A 117 -24.21 -15.49 8.96
CA THR A 117 -25.59 -15.96 8.85
C THR A 117 -26.56 -14.86 9.28
N GLU A 118 -26.29 -14.15 10.38
CA GLU A 118 -27.10 -13.02 10.81
C GLU A 118 -27.17 -11.89 9.77
N LEU A 119 -26.03 -11.55 9.15
CA LEU A 119 -25.98 -10.55 8.09
C LEU A 119 -26.80 -10.98 6.87
N SER A 120 -26.75 -12.26 6.51
CA SER A 120 -27.51 -12.80 5.37
C SER A 120 -29.03 -12.78 5.62
N ALA A 121 -29.47 -13.07 6.85
CA ALA A 121 -30.88 -13.01 7.24
C ALA A 121 -31.41 -11.57 7.25
N LEU A 122 -30.61 -10.61 7.74
CA LEU A 122 -30.96 -9.19 7.74
C LEU A 122 -31.14 -8.61 6.33
N LEU A 123 -30.34 -9.07 5.37
CA LEU A 123 -30.50 -8.67 3.97
C LEU A 123 -31.78 -9.25 3.35
N ASN A 124 -32.05 -10.52 3.63
CA ASN A 124 -33.19 -11.23 3.04
C ASN A 124 -34.55 -10.72 3.56
N ASN A 125 -34.57 -10.15 4.77
CA ASN A 125 -35.80 -9.61 5.37
C ASN A 125 -36.08 -8.13 5.04
N ARG A 126 -35.20 -7.46 4.26
CA ARG A 126 -35.36 -6.05 3.85
C ARG A 126 -36.11 -5.88 2.52
N GLY A 127 -36.64 -6.98 1.96
CA GLY A 127 -37.29 -7.05 0.66
C GLY A 127 -38.81 -7.23 0.67
N ASN A 128 -39.50 -6.94 1.79
CA ASN A 128 -40.97 -6.88 1.87
C ASN A 128 -41.42 -5.58 2.55
#